data_AF-A0A3P3QBA4-F1
#
_entry.id   AF-A0A3P3QBA4-F1
#
_cell.length_a   1.000
_cell.length_b   1.000
_cell.length_c   1.000
_cell.angle_alpha   90.00
_cell.angle_beta   90.00
_cell.angle_gamma   90.00
#
_symmetry.space_group_name_H-M   'P 1'
#
loop_
_entity.id
_entity.type
_entity.pdbx_description
1 polymer ?
#
loop_
_entity_poly.entity_id
_entity_poly.type
_entity_poly.pdbx_seq_one_letter_code
_entity_poly.pdbx_strand_id
1 'polypeptide(L)'
;MNLWHKLMAVALLSSLPWTQSTAQTHSDSGQLTLSYSDGRPATQGLEQVNQVLKSVGVRVSTVAIPPQAKAVIAQAKQRALSQQESEQLLAHFALHRGELLEQIRLAGREAAAPRGGFLSTSEKGVAPYPKVYDMKAMTPELVHYLQKKFGKLHVNSADNGVGIDEVMTIVSGGAWTWFFVLPDNTTAKLTLGYVPADGEAWRISYPGLVPHGGFFDAPYGLVVAYAHGPEHFVMRYEEPAVQGAETLGTNPWINFNAEKPELLTQITP
;
A
#
# COMPACT_ATOMS: atom_id res chain seq x y z
N MET A 1 78.30 34.00 6.96
CA MET A 1 77.41 34.74 6.04
C MET A 1 76.52 33.72 5.37
N ASN A 2 75.32 33.50 5.90
CA ASN A 2 74.03 33.97 5.36
C ASN A 2 73.32 32.78 4.69
N LEU A 3 72.29 32.18 5.28
CA LEU A 3 70.94 32.67 5.59
C LEU A 3 69.97 31.91 4.65
N TRP A 4 69.20 31.01 5.25
CA TRP A 4 67.73 30.96 5.16
C TRP A 4 67.00 29.99 4.19
N HIS A 5 66.03 29.33 4.84
CA HIS A 5 64.78 28.71 4.40
C HIS A 5 64.78 27.34 3.72
N LYS A 6 64.12 26.38 4.39
CA LYS A 6 62.86 25.77 3.91
C LYS A 6 62.10 25.03 5.02
N LEU A 7 61.03 25.69 5.47
CA LEU A 7 59.71 25.19 5.88
C LEU A 7 59.58 23.81 6.54
N MET A 8 59.22 23.82 7.82
CA MET A 8 58.47 22.74 8.47
C MET A 8 56.99 22.81 8.07
N ALA A 9 56.47 21.73 7.49
CA ALA A 9 55.04 21.53 7.33
C ALA A 9 54.48 20.89 8.61
N VAL A 10 53.73 21.67 9.40
CA VAL A 10 52.90 21.18 10.50
C VAL A 10 51.62 20.62 9.89
N ALA A 11 51.41 19.31 10.00
CA ALA A 11 50.15 18.67 9.64
C ALA A 11 49.11 18.94 10.73
N LEU A 12 48.18 19.86 10.46
CA LEU A 12 46.95 20.03 11.24
C LEU A 12 46.01 18.85 10.93
N LEU A 13 45.87 17.92 11.87
CA LEU A 13 44.77 16.97 11.89
C LEU A 13 43.47 17.73 12.15
N SER A 14 42.74 18.04 11.09
CA SER A 14 41.36 18.51 11.17
C SER A 14 40.46 17.34 11.59
N SER A 15 40.03 17.34 12.85
CA SER A 15 38.92 16.52 13.31
C SER A 15 37.63 17.02 12.65
N LEU A 16 37.16 16.33 11.61
CA LEU A 16 35.84 16.57 11.05
C LEU A 16 34.79 16.08 12.06
N PRO A 17 33.81 16.91 12.45
CA PRO A 17 32.69 16.45 13.25
C PRO A 17 31.89 15.44 12.42
N TRP A 18 31.63 14.28 13.02
CA TRP A 18 30.69 13.31 12.48
C TRP A 18 29.35 14.00 12.33
N THR A 19 28.90 14.19 11.08
CA THR A 19 27.54 14.62 10.80
C THR A 19 26.63 13.47 11.23
N GLN A 20 26.03 13.60 12.41
CA GLN A 20 24.88 12.78 12.78
C GLN A 20 23.81 13.06 11.73
N SER A 21 23.57 12.09 10.86
CA SER A 21 22.44 12.11 9.94
C SER A 21 21.17 12.13 10.78
N THR A 22 20.59 13.31 10.97
CA THR A 22 19.25 13.45 11.52
C THR A 22 18.32 12.73 10.56
N ALA A 23 17.76 11.59 10.99
CA ALA A 23 16.70 10.93 10.26
C ALA A 23 15.62 11.97 9.96
N GLN A 24 15.34 12.23 8.68
CA GLN A 24 14.20 13.04 8.29
C GLN A 24 12.95 12.34 8.82
N THR A 25 12.42 12.83 9.94
CA THR A 25 11.13 12.41 10.45
C THR A 25 10.08 12.88 9.46
N HIS A 26 9.58 11.96 8.64
CA HIS A 26 8.41 12.21 7.82
C HIS A 26 7.25 12.57 8.77
N SER A 27 6.68 13.76 8.60
CA SER A 27 5.71 14.32 9.54
C SER A 27 4.40 13.54 9.60
N ASP A 28 4.15 12.66 8.61
CA ASP A 28 2.98 11.80 8.47
C ASP A 28 3.21 10.37 8.99
N SER A 29 4.40 10.05 9.51
CA SER A 29 4.71 8.71 10.03
C SER A 29 3.71 8.28 11.10
N GLY A 30 3.13 7.08 10.95
CA GLY A 30 2.14 6.53 11.88
C GLY A 30 0.76 7.20 11.81
N GLN A 31 0.53 8.15 10.90
CA GLN A 31 -0.78 8.75 10.72
C GLN A 31 -1.67 7.87 9.83
N LEU A 32 -2.93 7.72 10.22
CA LEU A 32 -3.96 7.07 9.41
C LEU A 32 -5.13 8.03 9.28
N THR A 33 -5.51 8.37 8.05
CA THR A 33 -6.58 9.33 7.76
C THR A 33 -7.57 8.72 6.79
N LEU A 34 -8.87 8.91 7.05
CA LEU A 34 -9.97 8.58 6.16
C LEU A 34 -10.71 9.86 5.78
N SER A 35 -10.57 10.29 4.54
CA SER A 35 -11.25 11.46 3.97
C SER A 35 -12.47 11.04 3.14
N TYR A 36 -13.47 11.91 2.99
CA TYR A 36 -14.77 11.54 2.42
C TYR A 36 -15.16 12.41 1.22
N SER A 37 -15.72 11.78 0.19
CA SER A 37 -16.06 12.47 -1.06
C SER A 37 -17.24 13.42 -0.96
N ASP A 38 -18.03 13.32 0.10
CA ASP A 38 -19.15 14.21 0.39
C ASP A 38 -18.76 15.45 1.22
N GLY A 39 -17.47 15.62 1.51
CA GLY A 39 -16.93 16.78 2.20
C GLY A 39 -17.05 16.76 3.72
N ARG A 40 -17.56 15.67 4.33
CA ARG A 40 -17.59 15.59 5.81
C ARG A 40 -16.16 15.56 6.39
N PRO A 41 -15.95 15.99 7.65
CA PRO A 41 -14.61 16.04 8.25
C PRO A 41 -13.91 14.68 8.23
N ALA A 42 -12.61 14.68 7.95
CA ALA A 42 -11.81 13.46 7.93
C ALA A 42 -11.76 12.79 9.31
N THR A 43 -11.75 11.46 9.30
CA THR A 43 -11.53 10.65 10.51
C THR A 43 -10.06 10.28 10.60
N GLN A 44 -9.47 10.44 11.78
CA GLN A 44 -8.05 10.18 12.00
C GLN A 44 -7.87 9.17 13.14
N GLY A 45 -6.79 8.40 13.06
CA GLY A 45 -6.41 7.44 14.09
C GLY A 45 -6.94 6.04 13.81
N LEU A 46 -6.16 5.03 14.21
CA LEU A 46 -6.40 3.63 13.88
C LEU A 46 -7.75 3.11 14.36
N GLU A 47 -8.15 3.46 15.58
CA GLU A 47 -9.41 2.99 16.16
C GLU A 47 -10.61 3.60 15.45
N GLN A 48 -10.64 4.94 15.33
CA GLN A 48 -11.79 5.65 14.75
C GLN A 48 -11.94 5.32 13.27
N VAL A 49 -10.84 5.23 12.51
CA VAL A 49 -10.88 4.81 11.11
C VAL A 49 -11.42 3.39 10.97
N ASN A 50 -10.98 2.45 11.82
CA ASN A 50 -11.50 1.08 11.81
C ASN A 50 -12.99 0.99 12.18
N GLN A 51 -13.48 1.86 13.07
CA GLN A 51 -14.92 1.89 13.40
C GLN A 51 -15.76 2.20 12.15
N VAL A 52 -15.30 3.12 11.29
CA VAL A 52 -15.97 3.45 10.02
C VAL A 52 -15.81 2.31 9.01
N LEU A 53 -14.58 1.85 8.78
CA LEU A 53 -14.24 0.84 7.77
C LEU A 53 -14.87 -0.53 8.04
N LYS A 54 -15.21 -0.84 9.29
CA LYS A 54 -15.92 -2.07 9.66
C LYS A 54 -17.26 -2.21 8.95
N SER A 55 -17.93 -1.10 8.61
CA SER A 55 -19.21 -1.10 7.88
C SER A 55 -19.12 -1.74 6.49
N VAL A 56 -17.92 -1.78 5.92
CA VAL A 56 -17.61 -2.41 4.63
C VAL A 56 -16.62 -3.56 4.77
N GLY A 57 -16.44 -4.03 6.01
CA GLY A 57 -15.55 -5.15 6.35
C GLY A 57 -14.08 -4.90 6.01
N VAL A 58 -13.64 -3.65 5.99
CA VAL A 58 -12.23 -3.29 5.84
C VAL A 58 -11.62 -3.13 7.23
N ARG A 59 -10.37 -3.57 7.38
CA ARG A 59 -9.60 -3.39 8.61
C ARG A 59 -8.17 -2.98 8.32
N VAL A 60 -7.70 -1.99 9.07
CA VAL A 60 -6.29 -1.60 9.15
C VAL A 60 -5.72 -2.01 10.52
N SER A 61 -4.46 -2.41 10.55
CA SER A 61 -3.68 -2.73 11.75
C SER A 61 -2.22 -2.34 11.54
N THR A 62 -1.44 -2.31 12.61
CA THR A 62 0.02 -2.22 12.54
C THR A 62 0.65 -3.59 12.76
N VAL A 63 1.81 -3.81 12.16
CA VAL A 63 2.58 -5.06 12.25
C VAL A 63 4.05 -4.72 12.45
N ALA A 64 4.71 -5.37 13.39
CA ALA A 64 6.14 -5.20 13.59
C ALA A 64 6.92 -5.64 12.34
N ILE A 65 7.89 -4.83 11.90
CA ILE A 65 8.82 -5.20 10.83
C ILE A 65 9.85 -6.20 11.40
N PRO A 66 9.94 -7.44 10.87
CA PRO A 66 10.93 -8.39 11.33
C PRO A 66 12.35 -7.82 11.20
N PRO A 67 13.22 -7.93 12.22
CA PRO A 67 14.59 -7.41 12.14
C PRO A 67 15.36 -7.90 10.90
N GLN A 68 15.09 -9.12 10.45
CA GLN A 68 15.69 -9.75 9.28
C GLN A 68 15.30 -9.06 7.96
N ALA A 69 14.11 -8.46 7.88
CA ALA A 69 13.63 -7.78 6.69
C ALA A 69 14.20 -6.35 6.53
N LYS A 70 14.76 -5.76 7.60
CA LYS A 70 15.21 -4.35 7.62
C LYS A 70 16.27 -4.06 6.55
N ALA A 71 17.19 -5.00 6.32
CA ALA A 71 18.24 -4.83 5.32
C ALA A 71 17.67 -4.74 3.91
N VAL A 72 16.73 -5.62 3.55
CA VAL A 72 16.03 -5.61 2.25
C VAL A 72 15.21 -4.33 2.09
N ILE A 73 14.45 -3.96 3.12
CA ILE A 73 13.62 -2.75 3.12
C ILE A 73 14.46 -1.48 2.90
N ALA A 74 15.66 -1.40 3.49
CA ALA A 74 16.55 -0.26 3.31
C ALA A 74 17.01 -0.09 1.85
N GLN A 75 17.20 -1.19 1.11
CA GLN A 75 17.60 -1.15 -0.30
C GLN A 75 16.51 -0.55 -1.20
N ALA A 76 15.24 -0.80 -0.90
CA ALA A 76 14.10 -0.30 -1.68
C ALA A 76 13.97 1.23 -1.69
N LYS A 77 14.68 1.94 -0.80
CA LYS A 77 14.80 3.41 -0.87
C LYS A 77 15.64 3.87 -2.07
N GLN A 78 16.64 3.07 -2.43
CA GLN A 78 17.69 3.46 -3.35
C GLN A 78 17.50 2.87 -4.75
N ARG A 79 17.02 1.62 -4.84
CA ARG A 79 16.88 0.89 -6.10
C ARG A 79 15.75 -0.14 -6.01
N ALA A 80 15.40 -0.71 -7.17
CA ALA A 80 14.54 -1.89 -7.23
C ALA A 80 15.17 -3.07 -6.48
N LEU A 81 14.33 -3.89 -5.86
CA LEU A 81 14.72 -5.17 -5.30
C LEU A 81 15.07 -6.16 -6.42
N SER A 82 16.07 -6.99 -6.15
CA SER A 82 16.29 -8.21 -6.91
C SER A 82 15.19 -9.24 -6.65
N GLN A 83 15.13 -10.27 -7.48
CA GLN A 83 14.21 -11.40 -7.27
C GLN A 83 14.46 -12.07 -5.91
N GLN A 84 15.72 -12.34 -5.56
CA GLN A 84 16.08 -12.97 -4.28
C GLN A 84 15.64 -12.12 -3.08
N GLU A 85 15.81 -10.80 -3.13
CA GLU A 85 15.36 -9.88 -2.08
C GLU A 85 13.83 -9.87 -1.97
N SER A 86 13.12 -9.95 -3.10
CA SER A 86 11.65 -10.05 -3.12
C SER A 86 11.16 -11.36 -2.48
N GLU A 87 11.81 -12.48 -2.78
CA GLU A 87 11.51 -13.79 -2.18
C GLU A 87 11.80 -13.81 -0.67
N GLN A 88 12.89 -13.18 -0.23
CA GLN A 88 13.19 -13.00 1.20
C GLN A 88 12.12 -12.18 1.90
N LEU A 89 11.67 -11.08 1.28
CA LEU A 89 10.62 -10.24 1.84
C LEU A 89 9.30 -11.02 1.98
N LEU A 90 8.91 -11.79 0.96
CA LEU A 90 7.75 -12.68 1.04
C LEU A 90 7.87 -13.69 2.19
N ALA A 91 9.04 -14.29 2.37
CA ALA A 91 9.28 -15.25 3.45
C ALA A 91 9.18 -14.62 4.85
N HIS A 92 9.69 -13.39 5.02
CA HIS A 92 9.64 -12.68 6.31
C HIS A 92 8.24 -12.22 6.70
N PHE A 93 7.40 -11.94 5.71
CA PHE A 93 5.99 -11.55 5.90
C PHE A 93 5.03 -12.67 5.47
N ALA A 94 5.47 -13.92 5.54
CA ALA A 94 4.67 -15.08 5.21
C ALA A 94 3.39 -15.11 6.06
N LEU A 95 2.24 -15.27 5.42
CA LEU A 95 0.98 -15.56 6.10
C LEU A 95 0.44 -16.90 5.59
N HIS A 96 0.22 -17.83 6.52
CA HIS A 96 -0.45 -19.08 6.20
C HIS A 96 -1.97 -18.91 6.21
N ARG A 97 -2.70 -19.90 5.68
CA ARG A 97 -4.17 -19.87 5.57
C ARG A 97 -4.89 -19.40 6.85
N GLY A 98 -4.52 -19.99 7.99
CA GLY A 98 -5.11 -19.62 9.28
C GLY A 98 -4.94 -18.13 9.62
N GLU A 99 -3.76 -17.54 9.37
CA GLU A 99 -3.50 -16.12 9.62
C GLU A 99 -4.26 -15.21 8.64
N LEU A 100 -4.40 -15.63 7.38
CA LEU A 100 -5.20 -14.90 6.38
C LEU A 100 -6.68 -14.90 6.78
N LEU A 101 -7.23 -16.06 7.15
CA LEU A 101 -8.60 -16.18 7.65
C LEU A 101 -8.82 -15.37 8.94
N GLU A 102 -7.80 -15.29 9.80
CA GLU A 102 -7.86 -14.46 11.00
C GLU A 102 -7.95 -12.97 10.65
N GLN A 103 -7.24 -12.48 9.63
CA GLN A 103 -7.39 -11.08 9.18
C GLN A 103 -8.81 -10.76 8.73
N ILE A 104 -9.45 -11.69 8.01
CA ILE A 104 -10.84 -11.56 7.56
C ILE A 104 -11.80 -11.54 8.75
N ARG A 105 -11.62 -12.47 9.71
CA ARG A 105 -12.42 -12.53 10.93
C ARG A 105 -12.29 -11.26 11.76
N LEU A 106 -11.07 -10.75 11.92
CA LEU A 106 -10.80 -9.49 12.62
C LEU A 106 -11.42 -8.28 11.92
N ALA A 107 -11.60 -8.35 10.60
CA ALA A 107 -12.34 -7.35 9.83
C ALA A 107 -13.86 -7.48 9.96
N GLY A 108 -14.36 -8.47 10.71
CA GLY A 108 -15.79 -8.69 10.93
C GLY A 108 -16.49 -9.40 9.78
N ARG A 109 -15.75 -10.12 8.94
CA ARG A 109 -16.26 -10.83 7.76
C ARG A 109 -16.08 -12.34 7.88
N GLU A 110 -16.77 -13.07 7.02
CA GLU A 110 -16.42 -14.44 6.64
C GLU A 110 -15.61 -14.42 5.34
N ALA A 111 -14.84 -15.48 5.09
CA ALA A 111 -14.07 -15.60 3.86
C ALA A 111 -14.99 -15.74 2.65
N ALA A 112 -14.67 -15.06 1.55
CA ALA A 112 -15.47 -15.05 0.33
C ALA A 112 -15.58 -16.44 -0.31
N ALA A 113 -14.53 -17.26 -0.17
CA ALA A 113 -14.51 -18.65 -0.60
C ALA A 113 -14.46 -19.60 0.61
N PRO A 114 -15.09 -20.80 0.54
CA PRO A 114 -15.02 -21.79 1.60
C PRO A 114 -13.57 -22.09 2.03
N ARG A 115 -13.30 -21.95 3.33
CA ARG A 115 -11.97 -22.11 3.95
C ARG A 115 -10.89 -21.19 3.34
N GLY A 116 -11.27 -20.10 2.68
CA GLY A 116 -10.38 -19.15 2.00
C GLY A 116 -9.95 -19.54 0.59
N GLY A 117 -10.41 -20.67 0.03
CA GLY A 117 -10.12 -21.03 -1.37
C GLY A 117 -8.63 -21.23 -1.70
N PHE A 118 -8.21 -20.87 -2.90
CA PHE A 118 -6.84 -20.92 -3.39
C PHE A 118 -6.00 -19.78 -2.80
N LEU A 119 -4.85 -20.12 -2.20
CA LEU A 119 -3.91 -19.11 -1.66
C LEU A 119 -3.03 -18.47 -2.73
N SER A 120 -2.95 -19.13 -3.89
CA SER A 120 -2.23 -18.67 -5.08
C SER A 120 -3.20 -18.24 -6.17
N THR A 121 -4.24 -17.48 -5.80
CA THR A 121 -5.20 -16.91 -6.76
C THR A 121 -4.48 -15.93 -7.70
N SER A 122 -5.04 -15.70 -8.88
CA SER A 122 -4.52 -14.71 -9.82
C SER A 122 -5.62 -13.98 -10.60
N GLU A 123 -5.34 -12.75 -11.00
CA GLU A 123 -6.06 -12.15 -12.13
C GLU A 123 -5.71 -12.95 -13.39
N LYS A 124 -6.70 -13.25 -14.24
CA LYS A 124 -6.45 -14.01 -15.48
C LYS A 124 -5.32 -13.38 -16.30
N GLY A 125 -4.30 -14.18 -16.64
CA GLY A 125 -3.15 -13.73 -17.42
C GLY A 125 -2.06 -12.99 -16.62
N VAL A 126 -2.20 -12.87 -15.30
CA VAL A 126 -1.22 -12.26 -14.40
C VAL A 126 -0.63 -13.33 -13.49
N ALA A 127 0.61 -13.16 -13.05
CA ALA A 127 1.24 -14.01 -12.04
C ALA A 127 0.35 -14.16 -10.78
N PRO A 128 0.41 -15.28 -10.04
CA PRO A 128 -0.40 -15.48 -8.85
C PRO A 128 0.12 -14.71 -7.63
N TYR A 129 -0.73 -14.61 -6.62
CA TYR A 129 -0.34 -14.18 -5.27
C TYR A 129 0.38 -15.30 -4.49
N PRO A 130 1.14 -14.96 -3.44
CA PRO A 130 1.50 -13.61 -2.98
C PRO A 130 2.52 -12.90 -3.90
N LYS A 131 2.61 -11.56 -3.78
CA LYS A 131 3.49 -10.71 -4.60
C LYS A 131 4.14 -9.61 -3.78
N VAL A 132 5.22 -9.03 -4.31
CA VAL A 132 5.79 -7.77 -3.83
C VAL A 132 5.53 -6.68 -4.87
N TYR A 133 4.89 -5.60 -4.46
CA TYR A 133 4.88 -4.36 -5.23
C TYR A 133 6.05 -3.49 -4.77
N ASP A 134 6.96 -3.20 -5.68
CA ASP A 134 8.12 -2.35 -5.46
C ASP A 134 8.03 -1.13 -6.39
N MET A 135 7.84 0.05 -5.80
CA MET A 135 7.72 1.30 -6.55
C MET A 135 8.99 1.64 -7.35
N LYS A 136 10.17 1.18 -6.92
CA LYS A 136 11.43 1.41 -7.66
C LYS A 136 11.60 0.49 -8.86
N ALA A 137 10.87 -0.62 -8.91
CA ALA A 137 10.87 -1.53 -10.06
C ALA A 137 9.92 -1.06 -11.19
N MET A 138 9.09 -0.06 -10.94
CA MET A 138 8.09 0.41 -11.90
C MET A 138 8.62 1.59 -12.72
N THR A 139 8.48 1.51 -14.05
CA THR A 139 8.72 2.68 -14.91
C THR A 139 7.57 3.69 -14.76
N PRO A 140 7.77 4.97 -15.12
CA PRO A 140 6.70 5.96 -15.09
C PRO A 140 5.45 5.54 -15.89
N GLU A 141 5.65 4.91 -17.05
CA GLU A 141 4.55 4.43 -17.90
C GLU A 141 3.78 3.31 -17.22
N LEU A 142 4.48 2.39 -16.55
CA LEU A 142 3.84 1.33 -15.77
C LEU A 142 3.07 1.93 -14.59
N VAL A 143 3.63 2.91 -13.86
CA VAL A 143 2.92 3.62 -12.79
C VAL A 143 1.64 4.26 -13.31
N HIS A 144 1.69 4.99 -14.44
CA HIS A 144 0.50 5.60 -15.04
C HIS A 144 -0.55 4.56 -15.46
N TYR A 145 -0.12 3.44 -16.04
CA TYR A 145 -1.01 2.33 -16.38
C TYR A 145 -1.70 1.76 -15.13
N LEU A 146 -0.93 1.50 -14.07
CA LEU A 146 -1.45 0.95 -12.81
C LEU A 146 -2.37 1.95 -12.09
N GLN A 147 -2.08 3.25 -12.13
CA GLN A 147 -2.97 4.30 -11.61
C GLN A 147 -4.30 4.35 -12.38
N LYS A 148 -4.30 4.15 -13.71
CA LYS A 148 -5.54 4.06 -14.51
C LYS A 148 -6.33 2.78 -14.21
N LYS A 149 -5.62 1.66 -14.01
CA LYS A 149 -6.21 0.36 -13.71
C LYS A 149 -6.76 0.31 -12.28
N PHE A 150 -5.90 0.43 -11.28
CA PHE A 150 -6.27 0.29 -9.87
C PHE A 150 -6.89 1.54 -9.25
N GLY A 151 -6.68 2.73 -9.85
CA GLY A 151 -7.26 3.96 -9.33
C GLY A 151 -8.77 4.04 -9.54
N LYS A 152 -9.30 3.41 -10.60
CA LYS A 152 -10.75 3.28 -10.78
C LYS A 152 -11.31 2.31 -9.76
N LEU A 153 -12.48 2.64 -9.21
CA LEU A 153 -13.20 1.75 -8.31
C LEU A 153 -13.61 0.48 -9.07
N HIS A 154 -13.31 -0.67 -8.47
CA HIS A 154 -13.60 -1.98 -9.04
C HIS A 154 -13.94 -2.98 -7.93
N VAL A 155 -14.47 -4.12 -8.34
CA VAL A 155 -14.57 -5.32 -7.50
C VAL A 155 -13.79 -6.47 -8.15
N ASN A 156 -13.31 -7.39 -7.32
CA ASN A 156 -12.50 -8.53 -7.74
C ASN A 156 -13.29 -9.82 -7.51
N SER A 157 -13.71 -10.47 -8.60
CA SER A 157 -14.49 -11.71 -8.53
C SER A 157 -14.24 -12.65 -9.71
N ALA A 158 -14.54 -13.93 -9.49
CA ALA A 158 -14.61 -14.92 -10.55
C ALA A 158 -15.88 -14.76 -11.39
N ASP A 159 -15.99 -15.51 -12.49
CA ASP A 159 -17.17 -15.47 -13.38
C ASP A 159 -18.43 -16.04 -12.72
N ASN A 160 -18.28 -16.82 -11.65
CA ASN A 160 -19.39 -17.31 -10.84
C ASN A 160 -19.76 -16.36 -9.69
N GLY A 161 -19.21 -15.14 -9.66
CA GLY A 161 -19.50 -14.12 -8.66
C GLY A 161 -18.76 -14.26 -7.32
N VAL A 162 -17.99 -15.33 -7.11
CA VAL A 162 -17.21 -15.50 -5.88
C VAL A 162 -16.08 -14.47 -5.85
N GLY A 163 -16.02 -13.68 -4.77
CA GLY A 163 -14.98 -12.69 -4.54
C GLY A 163 -13.63 -13.27 -4.10
N ILE A 164 -12.61 -12.44 -4.11
CA ILE A 164 -11.37 -12.69 -3.37
C ILE A 164 -11.37 -11.96 -2.03
N ASP A 165 -10.49 -12.38 -1.13
CA ASP A 165 -10.11 -11.64 0.05
C ASP A 165 -8.67 -11.18 -0.10
N GLU A 166 -8.40 -9.93 0.24
CA GLU A 166 -7.10 -9.30 0.08
C GLU A 166 -6.51 -8.90 1.43
N VAL A 167 -5.21 -9.08 1.56
CA VAL A 167 -4.41 -8.67 2.72
C VAL A 167 -3.10 -8.05 2.21
N MET A 168 -2.95 -6.74 2.37
CA MET A 168 -1.75 -6.00 1.95
C MET A 168 -0.97 -5.57 3.18
N THR A 169 0.34 -5.83 3.20
CA THR A 169 1.25 -5.35 4.24
C THR A 169 2.21 -4.33 3.61
N ILE A 170 2.06 -3.06 3.97
CA ILE A 170 2.91 -1.96 3.53
C ILE A 170 4.08 -1.87 4.49
N VAL A 171 5.28 -2.19 4.01
CA VAL A 171 6.46 -2.38 4.88
C VAL A 171 7.48 -1.25 4.76
N SER A 172 7.30 -0.32 3.81
CA SER A 172 8.15 0.87 3.68
C SER A 172 7.54 1.97 2.81
N GLY A 173 8.03 3.19 3.01
CA GLY A 173 7.70 4.34 2.15
C GLY A 173 6.30 4.87 2.38
N GLY A 174 5.72 5.47 1.34
CA GLY A 174 4.43 6.15 1.40
C GLY A 174 4.53 7.68 1.38
N ALA A 175 3.46 8.42 1.69
CA ALA A 175 2.13 7.90 2.06
C ALA A 175 1.51 7.01 0.96
N TRP A 176 0.63 6.11 1.38
CA TRP A 176 -0.03 5.12 0.54
C TRP A 176 -1.54 5.36 0.53
N THR A 177 -2.20 5.19 -0.61
CA THR A 177 -3.62 5.54 -0.77
C THR A 177 -4.46 4.39 -1.28
N TRP A 178 -5.52 4.07 -0.53
CA TRP A 178 -6.60 3.17 -0.92
C TRP A 178 -7.93 3.92 -0.97
N PHE A 179 -8.89 3.41 -1.72
CA PHE A 179 -10.26 3.92 -1.77
C PHE A 179 -11.24 2.80 -1.46
N PHE A 180 -12.30 3.13 -0.74
CA PHE A 180 -13.41 2.22 -0.45
C PHE A 180 -14.73 2.97 -0.53
N VAL A 181 -15.74 2.34 -1.08
CA VAL A 181 -17.09 2.90 -1.12
C VAL A 181 -17.86 2.47 0.12
N LEU A 182 -18.35 3.44 0.88
CA LEU A 182 -19.14 3.25 2.09
C LEU A 182 -20.61 2.93 1.75
N PRO A 183 -21.41 2.47 2.72
CA PRO A 183 -22.78 2.04 2.44
C PRO A 183 -23.71 3.12 1.88
N ASP A 184 -23.38 4.39 2.09
CA ASP A 184 -24.08 5.57 1.56
C ASP A 184 -23.53 6.05 0.20
N ASN A 185 -22.72 5.22 -0.47
CA ASN A 185 -22.02 5.49 -1.73
C ASN A 185 -20.96 6.59 -1.67
N THR A 186 -20.62 7.08 -0.46
CA THR A 186 -19.48 7.96 -0.30
C THR A 186 -18.20 7.20 -0.60
N THR A 187 -17.36 7.71 -1.50
CA THR A 187 -16.00 7.16 -1.72
C THR A 187 -15.08 7.72 -0.65
N ALA A 188 -14.64 6.87 0.26
CA ALA A 188 -13.66 7.20 1.28
C ALA A 188 -12.23 6.99 0.75
N LYS A 189 -11.35 7.97 0.94
CA LYS A 189 -9.93 7.92 0.65
C LYS A 189 -9.16 7.61 1.93
N LEU A 190 -8.61 6.41 2.03
CA LEU A 190 -7.75 5.96 3.12
C LEU A 190 -6.30 6.30 2.79
N THR A 191 -5.70 7.19 3.57
CA THR A 191 -4.27 7.53 3.50
C THR A 191 -3.54 6.89 4.67
N LEU A 192 -2.64 5.97 4.35
CA LEU A 192 -1.72 5.33 5.30
C LEU A 192 -0.40 6.08 5.25
N GLY A 193 -0.05 6.74 6.35
CA GLY A 193 1.14 7.57 6.45
C GLY A 193 2.44 6.78 6.29
N TYR A 194 3.53 7.51 6.10
CA TYR A 194 4.85 6.96 5.85
C TYR A 194 5.27 5.85 6.84
N VAL A 195 5.87 4.78 6.32
CA VAL A 195 6.46 3.69 7.10
C VAL A 195 7.99 3.84 7.14
N PRO A 196 8.56 4.29 8.28
CA PRO A 196 10.02 4.37 8.44
C PRO A 196 10.63 2.99 8.63
N ALA A 197 11.94 2.88 8.41
CA ALA A 197 12.66 1.59 8.42
C ALA A 197 12.67 0.89 9.80
N ASP A 198 12.47 1.67 10.87
CA ASP A 198 12.41 1.25 12.26
C ASP A 198 10.99 1.33 12.86
N GLY A 199 9.99 1.69 12.04
CA GLY A 199 8.60 1.79 12.46
C GLY A 199 7.82 0.48 12.35
N GLU A 200 6.50 0.62 12.43
CA GLU A 200 5.57 -0.48 12.17
C GLU A 200 5.07 -0.42 10.73
N ALA A 201 4.91 -1.58 10.12
CA ALA A 201 4.23 -1.74 8.85
C ALA A 201 2.72 -1.54 9.03
N TRP A 202 2.06 -1.06 7.99
CA TRP A 202 0.59 -1.13 7.93
C TRP A 202 0.16 -2.47 7.36
N ARG A 203 -0.90 -3.05 7.91
CA ARG A 203 -1.61 -4.17 7.31
C ARG A 203 -3.07 -3.84 7.12
N ILE A 204 -3.53 -3.95 5.89
CA ILE A 204 -4.92 -3.74 5.50
C ILE A 204 -5.52 -5.05 4.99
N SER A 205 -6.71 -5.39 5.46
CA SER A 205 -7.54 -6.48 4.93
C SER A 205 -8.86 -5.93 4.41
N TYR A 206 -9.25 -6.35 3.21
CA TYR A 206 -10.49 -5.91 2.57
C TYR A 206 -11.10 -7.02 1.68
N PRO A 207 -12.44 -7.02 1.52
CA PRO A 207 -13.12 -7.93 0.61
C PRO A 207 -13.04 -7.44 -0.84
N GLY A 208 -12.90 -8.36 -1.80
CA GLY A 208 -12.90 -8.05 -3.21
C GLY A 208 -14.25 -7.59 -3.75
N LEU A 209 -15.37 -7.91 -3.10
CA LEU A 209 -16.72 -7.54 -3.54
C LEU A 209 -17.22 -6.18 -3.04
N VAL A 210 -16.42 -5.44 -2.27
CA VAL A 210 -16.69 -4.03 -1.97
C VAL A 210 -15.97 -3.18 -3.00
N PRO A 211 -16.61 -2.18 -3.62
CA PRO A 211 -15.93 -1.29 -4.56
C PRO A 211 -14.73 -0.62 -3.90
N HIS A 212 -13.55 -0.86 -4.46
CA HIS A 212 -12.29 -0.37 -3.94
C HIS A 212 -11.31 0.04 -5.05
N GLY A 213 -10.24 0.72 -4.66
CA GLY A 213 -9.16 1.09 -5.54
C GLY A 213 -7.88 1.42 -4.76
N GLY A 214 -6.80 1.68 -5.49
CA GLY A 214 -5.52 2.09 -4.94
C GLY A 214 -4.80 3.08 -5.85
N PHE A 215 -4.00 3.96 -5.27
CA PHE A 215 -3.22 4.94 -6.01
C PHE A 215 -1.72 4.78 -5.71
N PHE A 216 -0.93 4.65 -6.78
CA PHE A 216 0.50 4.40 -6.72
C PHE A 216 1.26 5.71 -6.99
N ASP A 217 1.49 6.52 -5.97
CA ASP A 217 2.18 7.83 -6.08
C ASP A 217 3.36 8.00 -5.12
N ALA A 218 3.62 7.00 -4.28
CA ALA A 218 4.77 6.99 -3.40
C ALA A 218 6.09 7.01 -4.22
N PRO A 219 7.06 7.90 -3.93
CA PRO A 219 8.34 7.96 -4.64
C PRO A 219 9.19 6.67 -4.53
N TYR A 220 8.91 5.90 -3.49
CA TYR A 220 9.41 4.56 -3.26
C TYR A 220 8.50 3.88 -2.22
N GLY A 221 8.61 2.56 -2.11
CA GLY A 221 7.96 1.79 -1.05
C GLY A 221 7.69 0.36 -1.49
N LEU A 222 7.40 -0.48 -0.50
CA LEU A 222 7.19 -1.90 -0.66
C LEU A 222 5.85 -2.33 -0.07
N VAL A 223 5.10 -3.13 -0.83
CA VAL A 223 3.87 -3.79 -0.35
C VAL A 223 3.99 -5.28 -0.59
N VAL A 224 3.87 -6.06 0.49
CA VAL A 224 3.68 -7.51 0.42
C VAL A 224 2.20 -7.79 0.33
N ALA A 225 1.78 -8.34 -0.80
CA ALA A 225 0.39 -8.51 -1.17
C ALA A 225 -0.02 -9.98 -1.14
N TYR A 226 -1.11 -10.26 -0.44
CA TYR A 226 -1.83 -11.52 -0.49
C TYR A 226 -3.22 -11.30 -1.05
N ALA A 227 -3.68 -12.26 -1.85
CA ALA A 227 -5.07 -12.45 -2.15
C ALA A 227 -5.37 -13.95 -2.10
N HIS A 228 -6.59 -14.31 -1.74
CA HIS A 228 -7.04 -15.70 -1.80
C HIS A 228 -8.54 -15.78 -2.11
N GLY A 229 -8.99 -16.89 -2.67
CA GLY A 229 -10.38 -17.05 -3.10
C GLY A 229 -10.53 -18.06 -4.24
N PRO A 230 -11.27 -17.76 -5.33
CA PRO A 230 -11.25 -18.61 -6.53
C PRO A 230 -9.84 -18.74 -7.12
N GLU A 231 -9.60 -19.73 -7.97
CA GLU A 231 -8.30 -19.90 -8.64
C GLU A 231 -7.96 -18.68 -9.52
N HIS A 232 -8.95 -18.16 -10.23
CA HIS A 232 -8.83 -16.96 -11.04
C HIS A 232 -9.95 -15.97 -10.76
N PHE A 233 -9.62 -14.68 -10.86
CA PHE A 233 -10.59 -13.59 -10.82
C PHE A 233 -10.33 -12.59 -11.97
N VAL A 234 -11.23 -11.64 -12.12
CA VAL A 234 -11.05 -10.44 -12.94
C VAL A 234 -11.43 -9.21 -12.14
N MET A 235 -10.81 -8.07 -12.47
CA MET A 235 -11.27 -6.77 -11.98
C MET A 235 -12.51 -6.35 -12.79
N ARG A 236 -13.60 -6.05 -12.10
CA ARG A 236 -14.86 -5.61 -12.70
C ARG A 236 -15.06 -4.13 -12.38
N TYR A 237 -15.12 -3.33 -13.43
CA TYR A 237 -15.49 -1.91 -13.37
C TYR A 237 -17.00 -1.71 -13.59
N GLU A 238 -17.73 -2.80 -13.82
CA GLU A 238 -19.18 -2.86 -13.93
C GLU A 238 -19.61 -4.18 -13.30
N GLU A 239 -20.44 -4.13 -12.27
CA GLU A 239 -21.02 -5.29 -11.60
C GLU A 239 -22.33 -4.86 -10.92
N PRO A 240 -23.50 -5.04 -11.56
CA PRO A 240 -24.76 -4.50 -11.05
C PRO A 240 -25.24 -5.20 -9.77
N ALA A 241 -24.68 -6.36 -9.41
CA ALA A 241 -25.12 -7.14 -8.25
C ALA A 241 -24.46 -6.71 -6.93
N VAL A 242 -23.49 -5.79 -6.93
CA VAL A 242 -22.83 -5.31 -5.71
C VAL A 242 -23.39 -3.97 -5.22
N GLN A 243 -23.30 -3.73 -3.92
CA GLN A 243 -23.57 -2.41 -3.35
C GLN A 243 -22.57 -1.38 -3.87
N GLY A 244 -23.03 -0.19 -4.22
CA GLY A 244 -22.20 0.88 -4.80
C GLY A 244 -21.83 0.67 -6.26
N ALA A 245 -22.55 -0.19 -6.99
CA ALA A 245 -22.30 -0.49 -8.41
C ALA A 245 -22.18 0.75 -9.31
N GLU A 246 -22.92 1.81 -9.00
CA GLU A 246 -22.92 3.10 -9.72
C GLU A 246 -21.60 3.87 -9.61
N THR A 247 -20.75 3.52 -8.65
CA THR A 247 -19.44 4.15 -8.46
C THR A 247 -18.34 3.47 -9.26
N LEU A 248 -18.57 2.23 -9.69
CA LEU A 248 -17.57 1.42 -10.38
C LEU A 248 -17.11 2.07 -11.69
N GLY A 249 -15.84 1.85 -12.03
CA GLY A 249 -15.21 2.43 -13.22
C GLY A 249 -14.83 3.91 -13.10
N THR A 250 -15.22 4.57 -12.01
CA THR A 250 -14.88 5.97 -11.70
C THR A 250 -14.11 6.06 -10.38
N ASN A 251 -13.63 7.25 -10.03
CA ASN A 251 -13.15 7.56 -8.68
C ASN A 251 -13.14 9.10 -8.51
N PRO A 252 -13.94 9.68 -7.59
CA PRO A 252 -14.03 11.13 -7.45
C PRO A 252 -12.74 11.76 -6.93
N TRP A 253 -11.84 10.99 -6.33
CA TRP A 253 -10.55 11.47 -5.83
C TRP A 253 -9.46 11.54 -6.89
N ILE A 254 -9.72 11.11 -8.13
CA ILE A 254 -8.72 11.05 -9.18
C ILE A 254 -9.20 11.79 -10.42
N ASN A 255 -8.40 12.76 -10.86
CA ASN A 255 -8.57 13.34 -12.18
C ASN A 255 -7.95 12.41 -13.23
N PHE A 256 -8.81 11.70 -13.97
CA PHE A 256 -8.39 10.84 -15.09
C PHE A 256 -8.26 11.57 -16.43
N ASN A 257 -8.65 12.86 -16.51
CA ASN A 257 -8.62 13.63 -17.75
C ASN A 257 -7.25 14.27 -18.03
N ALA A 258 -6.38 14.35 -17.02
CA ALA A 258 -5.00 14.73 -17.20
C ALA A 258 -4.23 13.65 -17.98
N GLU A 259 -3.08 14.03 -18.56
CA GLU A 259 -2.20 13.12 -19.30
C GLU A 259 -1.83 11.88 -18.45
N LYS A 260 -1.53 12.15 -17.17
CA LYS A 260 -1.36 11.16 -16.10
C LYS A 260 -2.50 11.31 -15.08
N PRO A 261 -3.00 10.23 -14.47
CA PRO A 261 -3.95 10.35 -13.37
C PRO A 261 -3.36 11.20 -12.23
N GLU A 262 -4.19 12.08 -11.66
CA GLU A 262 -3.78 12.95 -10.57
C GLU A 262 -4.66 12.74 -9.35
N LEU A 263 -4.04 12.46 -8.19
CA LEU A 263 -4.73 12.36 -6.92
C LEU A 263 -5.15 13.75 -6.44
N LEU A 264 -6.42 13.91 -6.14
CA LEU A 264 -6.98 15.15 -5.65
C LEU A 264 -6.85 15.25 -4.13
N THR A 265 -6.48 16.43 -3.65
CA THR A 265 -6.45 16.75 -2.22
C THR A 265 -7.85 17.03 -1.67
N GLN A 266 -8.74 17.55 -2.52
CA GLN A 266 -10.13 17.89 -2.23
C GLN A 266 -10.99 17.59 -3.46
N ILE A 267 -12.27 17.26 -3.23
CA ILE A 267 -13.24 17.09 -4.31
C ILE A 267 -14.01 18.39 -4.44
N THR A 268 -13.92 19.01 -5.61
CA THR A 268 -14.74 20.18 -5.95
C THR A 268 -16.09 19.68 -6.46
N PRO A 269 -17.23 20.19 -5.95
CA PRO A 269 -18.55 19.89 -6.48
C PRO A 269 -18.72 20.28 -7.95
#